data_AF-A0A8E2EUY1-F1
#
_entry.id   AF-A0A8E2EUY1-F1
#
_cell.length_a   1.000
_cell.length_b   1.000
_cell.length_c   1.000
_cell.angle_alpha   90.00
_cell.angle_beta   90.00
_cell.angle_gamma   90.00
#
_symmetry.space_group_name_H-M   'P 1'
#
loop_
_entity.id
_entity.type
_entity.pdbx_description
1 polymer ?
#
loop_
_entity_poly.entity_id
_entity_poly.type
_entity_poly.pdbx_seq_one_letter_code
_entity_poly.pdbx_strand_id
1 'polypeptide(L)'
;MSATITTTKPTLVLIHGGWHIPSTYSKLTSALRSAGYEVHVPRLPSVNETRPPNADLATDTSLIRSYVESLVDAGRTVIALMHSYGGQVGTNALQDLGHTSRTKQGQSGGVAHLIYMCAFALPEGSCMIDKVKEFSYEYLTPLAFDFADDDSCVSRDPKTLLVGPGTDDAEAEAYVSSLVRWNGKTMCQAVA
;
A
#
# COMPACT_ATOMS: atom_id res chain seq x y z
N MET A 1 -38.87 -22.12 3.55
CA MET A 1 -38.14 -21.20 2.65
C MET A 1 -36.72 -21.11 3.17
N SER A 2 -35.75 -21.70 2.47
CA SER A 2 -34.34 -21.68 2.92
C SER A 2 -33.74 -20.36 2.44
N ALA A 3 -33.35 -19.50 3.38
CA ALA A 3 -32.66 -18.26 3.05
C ALA A 3 -31.31 -18.62 2.41
N THR A 4 -31.13 -18.25 1.15
CA THR A 4 -29.84 -18.34 0.49
C THR A 4 -28.93 -17.34 1.19
N ILE A 5 -28.02 -17.82 2.05
CA ILE A 5 -26.97 -16.98 2.61
C ILE A 5 -26.04 -16.64 1.45
N THR A 6 -26.27 -15.51 0.80
CA THR A 6 -25.30 -14.94 -0.13
C THR A 6 -24.11 -14.50 0.71
N THR A 7 -23.03 -15.27 0.68
CA THR A 7 -21.76 -14.86 1.27
C THR A 7 -21.24 -13.66 0.49
N THR A 8 -21.40 -12.47 1.06
CA THR A 8 -20.88 -11.23 0.47
C THR A 8 -19.37 -11.34 0.34
N LYS A 9 -18.83 -11.05 -0.85
CA LYS A 9 -17.38 -11.02 -1.05
C LYS A 9 -16.75 -9.96 -0.12
N PRO A 10 -15.53 -10.20 0.39
CA PRO A 10 -14.84 -9.21 1.20
C PRO A 10 -14.50 -7.97 0.36
N THR A 11 -14.44 -6.82 1.03
CA THR A 11 -13.95 -5.56 0.46
C THR A 11 -12.43 -5.59 0.42
N LEU A 12 -11.84 -5.27 -0.73
CA LEU A 12 -10.40 -5.22 -0.92
C LEU A 12 -9.91 -3.78 -0.78
N VAL A 13 -8.93 -3.54 0.08
CA VAL A 13 -8.26 -2.24 0.21
C VAL A 13 -6.80 -2.41 -0.20
N LEU A 14 -6.42 -1.82 -1.33
CA LEU A 14 -5.04 -1.82 -1.81
C LEU A 14 -4.30 -0.60 -1.26
N ILE A 15 -3.24 -0.86 -0.49
CA ILE A 15 -2.35 0.15 0.06
C ILE A 15 -1.08 0.13 -0.80
N HIS A 16 -0.91 1.21 -1.58
CA HIS A 16 0.09 1.24 -2.64
C HIS A 16 1.52 1.48 -2.13
N GLY A 17 2.49 1.17 -3.01
CA GLY A 17 3.91 1.40 -2.76
C GLY A 17 4.33 2.85 -3.00
N GLY A 18 5.61 3.16 -2.73
CA GLY A 18 6.21 4.44 -3.12
C GLY A 18 6.14 4.63 -4.63
N TRP A 19 6.00 5.89 -5.08
CA TRP A 19 5.78 6.30 -6.48
C TRP A 19 4.46 5.88 -7.14
N HIS A 20 3.79 4.85 -6.64
CA HIS A 20 2.57 4.35 -7.26
C HIS A 20 1.37 5.21 -6.84
N ILE A 21 0.35 5.27 -7.69
CA ILE A 21 -0.93 5.93 -7.44
C ILE A 21 -2.08 4.99 -7.83
N PRO A 22 -3.35 5.31 -7.54
CA PRO A 22 -4.46 4.40 -7.84
C PRO A 22 -4.54 3.94 -9.31
N SER A 23 -4.19 4.80 -10.27
CA SER A 23 -4.18 4.45 -11.70
C SER A 23 -3.08 3.45 -12.08
N THR A 24 -1.97 3.40 -11.35
CA THR A 24 -0.88 2.42 -11.55
C THR A 24 -1.37 0.97 -11.36
N TYR A 25 -2.42 0.77 -10.55
CA TYR A 25 -3.02 -0.54 -10.29
C TYR A 25 -4.27 -0.82 -11.16
N SER A 26 -4.50 -0.06 -12.23
CA SER A 26 -5.72 -0.17 -13.05
C SER A 26 -5.97 -1.58 -13.58
N LYS A 27 -4.95 -2.28 -14.08
CA LYS A 27 -5.06 -3.67 -14.58
C LYS A 27 -5.52 -4.63 -13.47
N LEU A 28 -4.86 -4.59 -12.30
CA LEU A 28 -5.21 -5.42 -11.15
C LEU A 28 -6.62 -5.11 -10.61
N THR A 29 -6.92 -3.82 -10.38
CA THR A 29 -8.20 -3.39 -9.83
C THR A 29 -9.36 -3.69 -10.78
N SER A 30 -9.15 -3.59 -12.10
CA SER A 30 -10.16 -3.96 -13.11
C SER A 30 -10.44 -5.46 -13.11
N ALA A 31 -9.40 -6.30 -12.99
CA ALA A 31 -9.55 -7.75 -12.88
C ALA A 31 -10.31 -8.15 -11.60
N LEU A 32 -9.96 -7.55 -10.46
CA LEU A 32 -10.63 -7.81 -9.17
C LEU A 32 -12.09 -7.36 -9.18
N ARG A 33 -12.39 -6.17 -9.73
CA ARG A 33 -13.77 -5.69 -9.88
C ARG A 33 -14.58 -6.58 -10.83
N SER A 34 -13.98 -7.02 -11.94
CA SER A 34 -14.61 -7.98 -12.87
C SER A 34 -14.92 -9.33 -12.21
N ALA A 35 -14.13 -9.73 -11.21
CA ALA A 35 -14.37 -10.91 -10.39
C ALA A 35 -15.40 -10.67 -9.24
N GLY A 36 -16.06 -9.51 -9.22
CA GLY A 36 -17.14 -9.17 -8.30
C GLY A 36 -16.69 -8.65 -6.93
N TYR A 37 -15.43 -8.25 -6.77
CA TYR A 37 -14.96 -7.63 -5.53
C TYR A 37 -15.22 -6.11 -5.51
N GLU A 38 -15.58 -5.59 -4.34
CA GLU A 38 -15.45 -4.16 -4.04
C GLU A 38 -13.96 -3.84 -3.81
N VAL A 39 -13.42 -2.84 -4.51
CA VAL A 39 -11.97 -2.55 -4.50
C VAL A 39 -11.72 -1.06 -4.32
N HIS A 40 -11.00 -0.72 -3.25
CA HIS A 40 -10.57 0.62 -2.88
C HIS A 40 -9.06 0.75 -2.99
N VAL A 41 -8.60 1.88 -3.53
CA VAL A 41 -7.18 2.24 -3.59
C VAL A 41 -7.05 3.72 -3.19
N PRO A 42 -7.02 4.05 -1.88
CA PRO A 42 -6.78 5.42 -1.44
C PRO A 42 -5.41 5.89 -1.93
N ARG A 43 -5.32 7.13 -2.44
CA ARG A 43 -4.02 7.74 -2.79
C ARG A 43 -3.35 8.24 -1.51
N LEU A 44 -2.17 7.71 -1.20
CA LEU A 44 -1.39 8.11 -0.04
C LEU A 44 -0.92 9.58 -0.15
N PRO A 45 -0.98 10.37 0.93
CA PRO A 45 -0.44 11.73 0.99
C PRO A 45 1.03 11.85 0.58
N SER A 46 1.89 10.87 0.88
CA SER A 46 3.33 10.91 0.57
C SER A 46 3.66 10.94 -0.92
N VAL A 47 2.69 10.67 -1.81
CA VAL A 47 2.82 10.77 -3.27
C VAL A 47 2.06 11.97 -3.86
N ASN A 48 1.81 13.02 -3.07
CA ASN A 48 1.11 14.23 -3.51
C ASN A 48 1.98 15.20 -4.34
N GLU A 49 3.26 14.88 -4.56
CA GLU A 49 4.22 15.62 -5.40
C GLU A 49 4.56 17.04 -4.90
N THR A 50 4.17 17.40 -3.66
CA THR A 50 4.55 18.69 -3.06
C THR A 50 6.05 18.74 -2.80
N ARG A 51 6.68 19.89 -3.10
CA ARG A 51 8.12 20.13 -2.96
C ARG A 51 8.37 21.47 -2.26
N PRO A 52 8.97 21.49 -1.05
CA PRO A 52 9.44 20.33 -0.28
C PRO A 52 8.27 19.44 0.20
N PRO A 53 8.51 18.14 0.48
CA PRO A 53 7.47 17.24 0.98
C PRO A 53 6.76 17.75 2.24
N ASN A 54 5.43 17.64 2.28
CA ASN A 54 4.56 18.07 3.38
C ASN A 54 3.71 16.94 4.00
N ALA A 55 3.99 15.70 3.58
CA ALA A 55 3.31 14.50 4.04
C ALA A 55 4.36 13.46 4.46
N ASP A 56 4.00 12.55 5.36
CA ASP A 56 4.89 11.56 5.95
C ASP A 56 4.17 10.23 6.24
N LEU A 57 4.88 9.27 6.85
CA LEU A 57 4.32 7.98 7.27
C LEU A 57 3.10 8.16 8.19
N ALA A 58 3.09 9.14 9.09
CA ALA A 58 1.99 9.36 10.01
C ALA A 58 0.73 9.83 9.25
N THR A 59 0.88 10.71 8.27
CA THR A 59 -0.24 11.13 7.41
C THR A 59 -0.77 9.99 6.54
N ASP A 60 0.10 9.14 5.99
CA ASP A 60 -0.30 7.96 5.21
C ASP A 60 -1.03 6.94 6.10
N THR A 61 -0.50 6.71 7.29
CA THR A 61 -1.09 5.82 8.30
C THR A 61 -2.47 6.32 8.71
N SER A 62 -2.60 7.61 8.99
CA SER A 62 -3.87 8.23 9.42
C SER A 62 -4.93 8.12 8.32
N LEU A 63 -4.56 8.39 7.06
CA LEU A 63 -5.49 8.23 5.93
C LEU A 63 -6.00 6.79 5.85
N ILE A 64 -5.09 5.81 5.80
CA ILE A 64 -5.48 4.40 5.66
C ILE A 64 -6.30 3.92 6.85
N ARG A 65 -5.91 4.30 8.07
CA ARG A 65 -6.62 3.95 9.28
C ARG A 65 -8.06 4.45 9.23
N SER A 66 -8.27 5.75 9.04
CA SER A 66 -9.62 6.33 8.98
C SER A 66 -10.45 5.75 7.83
N TYR A 67 -9.82 5.46 6.69
CA TYR A 67 -10.51 4.83 5.56
C TYR A 67 -10.99 3.42 5.90
N VAL A 68 -10.13 2.58 6.50
CA VAL A 68 -10.48 1.19 6.84
C VAL A 68 -11.43 1.14 8.03
N GLU A 69 -11.26 1.99 9.04
CA GLU A 69 -12.21 2.17 10.14
C GLU A 69 -13.63 2.41 9.60
N SER A 70 -13.78 3.33 8.64
CA SER A 70 -15.09 3.61 8.03
C SER A 70 -15.73 2.37 7.37
N LEU A 71 -14.92 1.50 6.74
CA LEU A 71 -15.40 0.28 6.10
C LEU A 71 -15.81 -0.77 7.13
N VAL A 72 -14.98 -0.99 8.16
CA VAL A 72 -15.25 -2.03 9.17
C VAL A 72 -16.39 -1.62 10.10
N ASP A 73 -16.56 -0.33 10.38
CA ASP A 73 -17.70 0.20 11.15
C ASP A 73 -19.00 0.12 10.36
N ALA A 74 -18.94 0.17 9.03
CA ALA A 74 -20.05 -0.18 8.14
C ALA A 74 -20.30 -1.70 8.02
N GLY A 75 -19.63 -2.52 8.84
CA GLY A 75 -19.81 -3.96 8.92
C GLY A 75 -19.12 -4.75 7.80
N ARG A 76 -18.20 -4.15 7.04
CA ARG A 76 -17.46 -4.84 5.97
C ARG A 76 -16.39 -5.76 6.55
N THR A 77 -16.27 -6.95 5.95
CA THR A 77 -15.07 -7.79 6.07
C THR A 77 -14.03 -7.28 5.06
N VAL A 78 -12.88 -6.83 5.56
CA VAL A 78 -11.83 -6.21 4.74
C VAL A 78 -10.65 -7.17 4.57
N ILE A 79 -10.08 -7.20 3.36
CA ILE A 79 -8.76 -7.77 3.08
C ILE A 79 -7.85 -6.64 2.61
N ALA A 80 -6.73 -6.43 3.30
CA ALA A 80 -5.75 -5.43 2.92
C ALA A 80 -4.70 -6.04 1.98
N LEU A 81 -4.56 -5.46 0.78
CA LEU A 81 -3.52 -5.79 -0.19
C LEU A 81 -2.42 -4.72 -0.08
N MET A 82 -1.29 -5.07 0.52
CA MET A 82 -0.22 -4.13 0.82
C MET A 82 0.95 -4.36 -0.12
N HIS A 83 1.31 -3.37 -0.94
CA HIS A 83 2.40 -3.48 -1.90
C HIS A 83 3.62 -2.66 -1.50
N SER A 84 4.82 -3.25 -1.49
CA SER A 84 6.07 -2.54 -1.22
C SER A 84 5.98 -1.69 0.07
N TYR A 85 6.20 -0.37 -0.02
CA TYR A 85 5.98 0.61 1.07
C TYR A 85 4.62 0.49 1.76
N GLY A 86 3.57 0.11 1.02
CA GLY A 86 2.24 -0.09 1.58
C GLY A 86 2.18 -1.15 2.67
N GLY A 87 3.18 -2.05 2.75
CA GLY A 87 3.39 -2.94 3.90
C GLY A 87 3.62 -2.16 5.18
N GLN A 88 4.60 -1.25 5.19
CA GLN A 88 4.90 -0.39 6.34
C GLN A 88 3.69 0.44 6.77
N VAL A 89 3.00 1.07 5.80
CA VAL A 89 1.80 1.87 6.08
C VAL A 89 0.69 1.00 6.67
N GLY A 90 0.40 -0.15 6.05
CA GLY A 90 -0.69 -1.04 6.48
C GLY A 90 -0.41 -1.72 7.82
N THR A 91 0.82 -2.14 8.10
CA THR A 91 1.21 -2.65 9.42
C THR A 91 0.94 -1.61 10.50
N ASN A 92 1.27 -0.34 10.25
CA ASN A 92 1.04 0.74 11.21
C ASN A 92 -0.45 1.08 11.38
N ALA A 93 -1.20 1.10 10.27
CA ALA A 93 -2.57 1.62 10.23
C ALA A 93 -3.64 0.64 10.73
N LEU A 94 -3.41 -0.67 10.58
CA LEU A 94 -4.45 -1.70 10.71
C LEU A 94 -4.47 -2.41 12.07
N GLN A 95 -3.60 -2.00 12.99
CA GLN A 95 -3.61 -2.49 14.36
C GLN A 95 -5.00 -2.28 15.02
N ASP A 96 -5.41 -3.26 15.82
CA ASP A 96 -6.73 -3.34 16.49
C ASP A 96 -7.99 -3.36 15.61
N LEU A 97 -7.85 -3.41 14.27
CA LEU A 97 -9.00 -3.51 13.36
C LEU A 97 -9.34 -4.95 12.96
N GLY A 98 -8.69 -5.94 13.56
CA GLY A 98 -8.84 -7.36 13.22
C GLY A 98 -10.26 -7.89 13.43
N HIS A 99 -10.78 -8.64 12.44
CA HIS A 99 -12.13 -9.21 12.45
C HIS A 99 -12.40 -10.05 13.72
N THR A 100 -11.46 -10.92 14.11
CA THR A 100 -11.60 -11.75 15.32
C THR A 100 -11.69 -10.92 16.59
N SER A 101 -10.85 -9.88 16.72
CA SER A 101 -10.83 -9.00 17.89
C SER A 101 -12.11 -8.18 18.01
N ARG A 102 -12.55 -7.58 16.90
CA ARG A 102 -13.81 -6.83 16.82
C ARG A 102 -15.03 -7.70 17.12
N THR A 103 -15.08 -8.91 16.57
CA THR A 103 -16.17 -9.88 16.83
C THR A 103 -16.28 -10.20 18.32
N LYS A 104 -15.16 -10.40 19.02
CA LYS A 104 -15.14 -10.64 20.48
C LYS A 104 -15.67 -9.44 21.29
N GLN A 105 -15.56 -8.23 20.74
CA GLN A 105 -16.08 -7.00 21.34
C GLN A 105 -17.54 -6.72 20.95
N GLY A 106 -18.21 -7.64 20.24
CA GLY A 106 -19.59 -7.46 19.76
C GLY A 106 -19.72 -6.47 18.59
N GLN A 107 -18.60 -6.09 17.96
CA GLN A 107 -18.58 -5.21 16.79
C GLN A 107 -18.73 -6.03 15.50
N SER A 108 -19.37 -5.41 14.50
CA SER A 108 -19.45 -5.97 13.15
C SER A 108 -18.23 -5.60 12.30
N GLY A 109 -18.00 -6.36 11.23
CA GLY A 109 -16.91 -6.14 10.29
C GLY A 109 -15.51 -6.37 10.87
N GLY A 110 -14.50 -6.02 10.09
CA GLY A 110 -13.11 -6.06 10.50
C GLY A 110 -12.16 -6.56 9.41
N VAL A 111 -10.87 -6.38 9.64
CA VAL A 111 -9.80 -6.84 8.76
C VAL A 111 -9.59 -8.35 8.99
N ALA A 112 -9.92 -9.16 7.98
CA ALA A 112 -9.79 -10.60 8.03
C ALA A 112 -8.39 -11.08 7.64
N HIS A 113 -7.78 -10.43 6.64
CA HIS A 113 -6.46 -10.82 6.12
C HIS A 113 -5.61 -9.60 5.75
N LEU A 114 -4.31 -9.79 5.98
CA LEU A 114 -3.24 -8.92 5.53
C LEU A 114 -2.44 -9.67 4.47
N ILE A 115 -2.39 -9.16 3.24
CA ILE A 115 -1.64 -9.75 2.13
C ILE A 115 -0.48 -8.82 1.79
N TYR A 116 0.75 -9.24 2.09
CA TYR A 116 1.98 -8.52 1.78
C TYR A 116 2.49 -8.93 0.39
N MET A 117 2.42 -8.02 -0.59
CA MET A 117 2.86 -8.22 -1.97
C MET A 117 4.19 -7.49 -2.19
N CYS A 118 5.30 -8.24 -2.20
CA CYS A 118 6.64 -7.65 -2.31
C CYS A 118 6.84 -6.50 -1.30
N ALA A 119 6.29 -6.66 -0.09
CA ALA A 119 6.08 -5.58 0.87
C ALA A 119 6.87 -5.77 2.17
N PHE A 120 7.11 -4.66 2.86
CA PHE A 120 7.83 -4.66 4.13
C PHE A 120 6.87 -4.99 5.28
N ALA A 121 7.03 -6.17 5.89
CA ALA A 121 6.38 -6.55 7.14
C ALA A 121 7.34 -6.25 8.29
N LEU A 122 7.03 -5.23 9.08
CA LEU A 122 7.97 -4.61 10.00
C LEU A 122 7.52 -4.77 11.46
N PRO A 123 8.42 -5.10 12.40
CA PRO A 123 8.11 -4.94 13.83
C PRO A 123 8.00 -3.45 14.21
N GLU A 124 7.31 -3.18 15.32
CA GLU A 124 7.28 -1.87 15.98
C GLU A 124 8.71 -1.33 16.17
N GLY A 125 8.88 -0.02 15.98
CA GLY A 125 10.17 0.66 16.10
C GLY A 125 11.12 0.47 14.92
N SER A 126 10.74 -0.28 13.88
CA SER A 126 11.54 -0.44 12.66
C SER A 126 10.92 0.22 11.44
N CYS A 127 11.75 0.49 10.43
CA CYS A 127 11.33 1.08 9.16
C CYS A 127 11.88 0.30 7.95
N MET A 128 11.38 0.63 6.76
CA MET A 128 11.80 0.00 5.50
C MET A 128 13.32 0.00 5.32
N ILE A 129 13.99 1.13 5.57
CA ILE A 129 15.43 1.23 5.35
C ILE A 129 16.22 0.33 6.31
N ASP A 130 15.69 0.00 7.48
CA ASP A 130 16.34 -0.94 8.39
C ASP A 130 16.43 -2.33 7.79
N LYS A 131 15.42 -2.75 7.01
CA LYS A 131 15.47 -4.04 6.29
C LYS A 131 16.45 -4.00 5.13
N VAL A 132 16.52 -2.89 4.39
CA VAL A 132 17.55 -2.72 3.35
C VAL A 132 18.95 -2.86 3.96
N LYS A 133 19.17 -2.29 5.15
CA LYS A 133 20.42 -2.40 5.90
C LYS A 133 20.69 -3.81 6.43
N GLU A 134 19.68 -4.44 7.02
CA GLU A 134 19.77 -5.81 7.54
C GLU A 134 20.22 -6.80 6.47
N PHE A 135 19.77 -6.62 5.21
CA PHE A 135 20.19 -7.44 4.07
C PHE A 135 21.46 -6.95 3.35
N SER A 136 22.15 -5.93 3.88
CA SER A 136 23.37 -5.35 3.28
C SER A 136 23.18 -4.85 1.84
N TYR A 137 22.00 -4.30 1.54
CA TYR A 137 21.60 -3.80 0.21
C TYR A 137 21.58 -2.28 0.10
N GLU A 138 22.16 -1.56 1.05
CA GLU A 138 22.20 -0.09 1.05
C GLU A 138 22.84 0.46 -0.22
N TYR A 139 23.86 -0.23 -0.74
CA TYR A 139 24.56 0.12 -1.98
C TYR A 139 23.64 0.11 -3.21
N LEU A 140 22.50 -0.59 -3.17
CA LEU A 140 21.50 -0.60 -4.23
C LEU A 140 20.57 0.62 -4.18
N THR A 141 20.48 1.30 -3.04
CA THR A 141 19.61 2.48 -2.87
C THR A 141 19.88 3.56 -3.91
N PRO A 142 21.13 4.05 -4.13
CA PRO A 142 21.38 5.03 -5.18
C PRO A 142 21.14 4.50 -6.60
N LEU A 143 21.11 3.18 -6.82
CA LEU A 143 20.81 2.57 -8.12
C LEU A 143 19.30 2.48 -8.38
N ALA A 144 18.49 2.32 -7.34
CA ALA A 144 17.03 2.22 -7.45
C ALA A 144 16.32 3.58 -7.33
N PHE A 145 16.90 4.50 -6.56
CA PHE A 145 16.29 5.78 -6.22
C PHE A 145 17.09 6.95 -6.81
N ASP A 146 16.36 7.92 -7.37
CA ASP A 146 16.90 9.21 -7.77
C ASP A 146 16.31 10.31 -6.87
N PHE A 147 17.06 10.66 -5.83
CA PHE A 147 16.70 11.66 -4.83
C PHE A 147 17.04 13.07 -5.32
N ALA A 148 16.16 14.02 -5.02
CA ALA A 148 16.44 15.45 -5.13
C ALA A 148 16.86 16.02 -3.77
N ASP A 149 17.30 17.30 -3.74
CA ASP A 149 17.78 17.99 -2.55
C ASP A 149 16.75 18.09 -1.40
N ASP A 150 15.46 17.92 -1.69
CA ASP A 150 14.36 17.91 -0.71
C ASP A 150 14.01 16.50 -0.18
N ASP A 151 14.84 15.50 -0.50
CA ASP A 151 14.68 14.07 -0.24
C ASP A 151 13.44 13.42 -0.90
N SER A 152 12.75 14.14 -1.78
CA SER A 152 11.78 13.52 -2.68
C SER A 152 12.51 12.71 -3.74
N CYS A 153 11.96 11.58 -4.18
CA CYS A 153 12.62 10.71 -5.13
C CYS A 153 11.69 10.20 -6.24
N VAL A 154 12.30 9.82 -7.34
CA VAL A 154 11.70 8.98 -8.39
C VAL A 154 12.45 7.65 -8.47
N SER A 155 11.85 6.65 -9.11
CA SER A 155 12.57 5.43 -9.44
C SER A 155 13.56 5.71 -10.58
N ARG A 156 14.82 5.30 -10.42
CA ARG A 156 15.89 5.56 -11.41
C ARG A 156 15.74 4.72 -12.68
N ASP A 157 15.28 3.48 -12.53
CA ASP A 157 15.04 2.54 -13.65
C ASP A 157 13.75 1.72 -13.42
N PRO A 158 12.57 2.35 -13.53
CA PRO A 158 11.31 1.69 -13.20
C PRO A 158 10.96 0.56 -14.18
N LYS A 159 11.42 0.61 -15.45
CA LYS A 159 11.18 -0.47 -16.41
C LYS A 159 11.87 -1.76 -15.95
N THR A 160 13.16 -1.70 -15.63
CA THR A 160 13.89 -2.89 -15.20
C THR A 160 13.51 -3.32 -13.79
N LEU A 161 13.36 -2.37 -12.86
CA LEU A 161 13.25 -2.67 -11.42
C LEU A 161 11.81 -2.97 -10.96
N LEU A 162 10.79 -2.46 -11.65
CA LEU A 162 9.38 -2.62 -11.23
C LEU A 162 8.55 -3.44 -12.20
N VAL A 163 8.76 -3.30 -13.51
CA VAL A 163 8.00 -4.05 -14.52
C VAL A 163 8.63 -5.41 -14.78
N GLY A 164 9.95 -5.45 -14.98
CA GLY A 164 10.69 -6.66 -15.29
C GLY A 164 10.49 -7.14 -16.74
N PRO A 165 11.17 -8.23 -17.13
CA PRO A 165 11.13 -8.73 -18.49
C PRO A 165 9.77 -9.39 -18.84
N GLY A 166 9.40 -9.36 -20.12
CA GLY A 166 8.23 -10.10 -20.64
C GLY A 166 6.90 -9.34 -20.65
N THR A 167 6.89 -8.08 -20.21
CA THR A 167 5.76 -7.17 -20.42
C THR A 167 5.89 -6.50 -21.79
N ASP A 168 4.77 -6.35 -22.52
CA ASP A 168 4.72 -5.59 -23.77
C ASP A 168 5.21 -4.15 -23.56
N ASP A 169 5.98 -3.61 -24.52
CA ASP A 169 6.62 -2.29 -24.36
C ASP A 169 5.61 -1.18 -24.11
N ALA A 170 4.49 -1.17 -24.84
CA ALA A 170 3.46 -0.15 -24.67
C ALA A 170 2.76 -0.27 -23.30
N GLU A 171 2.57 -1.50 -22.81
CA GLU A 171 2.08 -1.73 -21.45
C GLU A 171 3.09 -1.25 -20.40
N ALA A 172 4.37 -1.54 -20.57
CA ALA A 172 5.44 -1.13 -19.67
C ALA A 172 5.58 0.40 -19.65
N GLU A 173 5.50 1.08 -20.81
CA GLU A 173 5.49 2.53 -20.90
C GLU A 173 4.28 3.15 -20.22
N ALA A 174 3.08 2.62 -20.46
CA ALA A 174 1.86 3.09 -19.80
C ALA A 174 1.98 2.97 -18.27
N TYR A 175 2.49 1.84 -17.77
CA TYR A 175 2.74 1.63 -16.35
C TYR A 175 3.72 2.65 -15.78
N VAL A 176 4.90 2.79 -16.40
CA VAL A 176 5.97 3.68 -15.94
C VAL A 176 5.52 5.14 -15.96
N SER A 177 4.75 5.54 -16.98
CA SER A 177 4.22 6.91 -17.10
C SER A 177 3.22 7.29 -15.99
N SER A 178 2.67 6.29 -15.29
CA SER A 178 1.74 6.53 -14.18
C SER A 178 2.43 6.80 -12.84
N LEU A 179 3.73 6.51 -12.74
CA LEU A 179 4.49 6.72 -11.51
C LEU A 179 4.71 8.20 -11.24
N VAL A 180 4.67 8.59 -9.97
CA VAL A 180 4.83 9.97 -9.52
C VAL A 180 6.02 10.09 -8.56
N ARG A 181 6.45 11.33 -8.31
CA ARG A 181 7.47 11.62 -7.31
C ARG A 181 6.93 11.31 -5.90
N TRP A 182 7.77 10.67 -5.08
CA TRP A 182 7.44 10.21 -3.74
C TRP A 182 8.28 10.94 -2.69
N ASN A 183 7.73 11.18 -1.50
CA ASN A 183 8.54 11.61 -0.35
C ASN A 183 9.39 10.42 0.15
N GLY A 184 10.69 10.45 -0.14
CA GLY A 184 11.60 9.39 0.27
C GLY A 184 11.82 9.31 1.78
N LYS A 185 11.57 10.39 2.54
CA LYS A 185 11.78 10.40 4.01
C LYS A 185 10.96 9.34 4.72
N THR A 186 9.81 8.93 4.17
CA THR A 186 8.92 7.96 4.81
C THR A 186 9.53 6.58 4.98
N MET A 187 10.49 6.19 4.11
CA MET A 187 11.16 4.89 4.21
C MET A 187 12.04 4.75 5.46
N CYS A 188 12.39 5.88 6.08
CA CYS A 188 13.23 5.95 7.29
C CYS A 188 12.42 6.19 8.57
N GLN A 189 11.09 6.28 8.47
CA GLN A 189 10.22 6.54 9.62
C GLN A 189 9.72 5.22 10.20
N ALA A 190 9.87 5.04 11.51
CA ALA A 190 9.53 3.81 12.20
C ALA A 190 8.00 3.62 12.29
N VAL A 191 7.57 2.36 12.19
CA VAL A 191 6.23 1.91 12.58
C VAL A 191 6.05 2.11 14.08
N ALA A 192 4.87 2.57 14.48
CA ALA A 192 4.50 2.85 15.87
C ALA A 192 3.62 1.74 16.47
#